data_AF-A0A3D5FCH8-F1
#
_entry.id   AF-A0A3D5FCH8-F1
#
_cell.length_a   1.000
_cell.length_b   1.000
_cell.length_c   1.000
_cell.angle_alpha   90.00
_cell.angle_beta   90.00
_cell.angle_gamma   90.00
#
_symmetry.space_group_name_H-M   'P 1'
#
loop_
_entity.id
_entity.type
_entity.pdbx_description
1 polymer ?
#
loop_
_entity_poly.entity_id
_entity_poly.type
_entity_poly.pdbx_seq_one_letter_code
_entity_poly.pdbx_strand_id
1 'polypeptide(L)'
;ASEIVAGALQDHGRALILGQQTFGKGSVQTILPMNNGAALKLTTARYYTPSKRSIQATGITPDIISRQLEPKAPNVDDRAEMRESSLAGHLENENGGNAIDEADVETVRLQDRDFEVGEALNVLKGMAIVRRQSS
;
A
#
# COMPACT_ATOMS: atom_id res chain seq x y z
N ALA A 1 -3.90 13.49 -9.48
CA ALA A 1 -5.18 13.71 -8.74
C ALA A 1 -5.12 13.07 -7.36
N SER A 2 -4.72 11.79 -7.26
CA SER A 2 -4.61 11.05 -5.99
C SER A 2 -3.80 11.79 -4.91
N GLU A 3 -2.74 12.50 -5.30
CA GLU A 3 -1.90 13.31 -4.40
C GLU A 3 -2.66 14.45 -3.71
N ILE A 4 -3.64 15.05 -4.39
CA ILE A 4 -4.45 16.13 -3.84
C ILE A 4 -5.34 15.58 -2.73
N VAL A 5 -5.94 14.40 -2.96
CA VAL A 5 -6.81 13.73 -1.99
C VAL A 5 -6.00 13.25 -0.79
N ALA A 6 -4.87 12.58 -1.02
CA ALA A 6 -3.97 12.12 0.02
C ALA A 6 -3.49 13.28 0.91
N GLY A 7 -3.02 14.37 0.28
CA GLY A 7 -2.57 15.56 0.99
C GLY A 7 -3.68 16.25 1.79
N ALA A 8 -4.91 16.32 1.25
CA ALA A 8 -6.03 16.91 1.98
C ALA A 8 -6.45 16.07 3.19
N LEU A 9 -6.49 14.74 3.05
CA LEU A 9 -6.80 13.84 4.17
C LEU A 9 -5.71 13.89 5.25
N GLN A 10 -4.44 13.93 4.85
CA GLN A 10 -3.29 14.07 5.74
C GLN A 10 -3.34 15.40 6.50
N ASP A 11 -3.50 16.52 5.78
CA ASP A 11 -3.52 17.87 6.35
C ASP A 11 -4.65 18.07 7.38
N HIS A 12 -5.78 17.41 7.19
CA HIS A 12 -6.91 17.45 8.13
C HIS A 12 -6.83 16.40 9.25
N GLY A 13 -5.77 15.59 9.30
CA GLY A 13 -5.64 14.49 10.27
C GLY A 13 -6.75 13.44 10.13
N ARG A 14 -7.29 13.27 8.91
CA ARG A 14 -8.40 12.36 8.62
C ARG A 14 -7.95 11.01 8.08
N ALA A 15 -6.69 10.90 7.68
CA ALA A 15 -6.05 9.63 7.32
C ALA A 15 -4.56 9.69 7.67
N LEU A 16 -3.97 8.50 7.87
CA LEU A 16 -2.53 8.29 7.84
C LEU A 16 -2.15 7.80 6.44
N ILE A 17 -1.07 8.36 5.90
CA ILE A 17 -0.52 7.99 4.59
C ILE A 17 0.66 7.04 4.82
N LEU A 18 0.55 5.82 4.32
CA LEU A 18 1.61 4.81 4.36
C LEU A 18 2.12 4.53 2.95
N GLY A 19 3.43 4.33 2.80
CA GLY A 19 4.04 3.91 1.55
C GLY A 19 5.29 4.72 1.21
N GLN A 20 5.43 5.10 -0.05
CA GLN A 20 6.56 5.89 -0.56
C GLN A 20 6.10 7.30 -0.95
N GLN A 21 7.07 8.20 -1.12
CA GLN A 21 6.81 9.55 -1.61
C GLN A 21 6.16 9.50 -3.01
N THR A 22 5.09 10.28 -3.19
CA THR A 22 4.37 10.31 -4.47
C THR A 22 5.08 11.15 -5.53
N PHE A 23 4.64 11.02 -6.79
CA PHE A 23 5.33 11.56 -7.96
C PHE A 23 5.53 13.10 -7.98
N GLY A 24 4.58 13.88 -7.47
CA GLY A 24 4.64 15.33 -7.42
C GLY A 24 4.05 16.05 -8.63
N LYS A 25 2.93 15.57 -9.17
CA LYS A 25 2.21 16.28 -10.24
C LYS A 25 1.14 17.19 -9.66
N GLY A 26 1.55 18.43 -9.40
CA GLY A 26 0.71 19.50 -8.84
C GLY A 26 0.32 20.58 -9.82
N SER A 27 0.16 20.30 -11.12
CA SER A 27 -0.15 21.31 -12.13
C SER A 27 -1.33 20.94 -13.02
N VAL A 28 -2.06 21.97 -13.47
CA VAL A 28 -3.13 21.87 -14.45
C VAL A 28 -2.59 22.32 -15.80
N GLN A 29 -2.88 21.53 -16.84
CA GLN A 29 -2.48 21.84 -18.21
C GLN A 29 -3.72 21.96 -19.09
N THR A 30 -3.79 23.04 -19.86
CA THR A 30 -4.84 23.32 -20.83
C THR A 30 -4.27 23.13 -22.24
N ILE A 31 -5.05 22.52 -23.13
CA ILE A 31 -4.68 22.38 -24.54
C ILE A 31 -5.38 23.48 -25.33
N LEU A 32 -4.58 24.32 -25.99
CA LEU A 32 -5.06 25.42 -26.83
C LEU A 32 -4.87 25.02 -28.30
N PRO A 33 -5.94 24.72 -29.05
CA PRO A 33 -5.82 24.38 -30.47
C PRO A 33 -5.40 25.61 -31.27
N MET A 34 -4.60 25.40 -32.31
CA MET A 34 -4.10 26.44 -33.22
C MET A 34 -4.70 26.27 -34.62
N ASN A 35 -4.81 27.37 -35.37
CA ASN A 35 -5.44 27.40 -36.69
C ASN A 35 -4.73 26.51 -37.74
N ASN A 36 -3.48 26.13 -37.50
CA ASN A 36 -2.67 25.27 -38.38
C ASN A 36 -2.76 23.77 -38.03
N GLY A 37 -3.68 23.38 -37.14
CA GLY A 37 -3.83 21.98 -36.68
C GLY A 37 -2.85 21.57 -35.58
N ALA A 38 -1.95 22.46 -35.15
CA ALA A 38 -1.13 22.23 -33.95
C ALA A 38 -1.92 22.51 -32.67
N ALA A 39 -1.34 22.15 -31.52
CA ALA A 39 -1.90 22.50 -30.21
C ALA A 39 -0.80 22.89 -29.23
N LEU A 40 -1.07 23.92 -28.44
CA LEU A 40 -0.20 24.38 -27.36
C LEU A 40 -0.68 23.81 -26.03
N LYS A 41 0.19 23.06 -25.35
CA LYS A 41 -0.07 22.59 -23.99
C LYS A 41 0.51 23.59 -23.00
N LEU A 42 -0.36 24.28 -22.27
CA LEU A 42 0.02 25.35 -21.36
C LEU A 42 -0.32 24.98 -19.92
N THR A 43 0.64 25.15 -19.00
CA THR A 43 0.37 25.05 -17.57
C THR A 43 -0.35 26.29 -17.09
N THR A 44 -1.58 26.15 -16.61
CA THR A 44 -2.46 27.28 -16.25
C THR A 44 -2.63 27.45 -14.75
N ALA A 45 -2.39 26.40 -13.95
CA ALA A 45 -2.53 26.47 -12.51
C ALA A 45 -1.61 25.46 -11.79
N ARG A 46 -1.47 25.68 -10.47
CA ARG A 46 -0.84 24.74 -9.53
C ARG A 46 -1.82 24.36 -8.43
N TYR A 47 -1.72 23.12 -7.97
CA TYR A 47 -2.45 22.60 -6.83
C TYR A 47 -1.62 22.73 -5.55
N TYR A 48 -2.31 23.13 -4.49
CA TYR A 48 -1.78 23.21 -3.14
C TYR A 48 -2.69 22.43 -2.21
N THR A 49 -2.11 21.81 -1.18
CA THR A 49 -2.90 21.17 -0.12
C THR A 49 -3.61 22.22 0.75
N PRO A 50 -4.60 21.86 1.59
CA PRO A 50 -5.25 22.80 2.51
C PRO A 50 -4.27 23.59 3.40
N SER A 51 -3.14 22.98 3.79
CA SER A 51 -2.06 23.62 4.55
C SER A 51 -1.10 24.44 3.68
N LYS A 52 -1.48 24.77 2.44
CA LYS A 52 -0.71 25.55 1.46
C LYS A 52 0.63 24.92 1.04
N ARG A 53 0.79 23.60 1.18
CA ARG A 53 1.99 22.91 0.68
C ARG A 53 1.91 22.76 -0.84
N SER A 54 3.00 23.05 -1.54
CA SER A 54 3.13 22.76 -2.97
C SER A 54 3.46 21.28 -3.15
N ILE A 55 2.68 20.59 -3.97
CA ILE A 55 2.95 19.18 -4.33
C ILE A 55 3.75 19.06 -5.63
N GLN A 56 3.88 20.13 -6.43
CA GLN A 56 4.61 20.09 -7.70
C GLN A 56 6.09 19.79 -7.47
N ALA A 57 6.63 18.77 -8.14
CA ALA A 57 8.00 18.27 -8.05
C ALA A 57 8.42 17.72 -6.67
N THR A 58 7.50 17.66 -5.70
CA THR A 58 7.77 17.12 -4.36
C THR A 58 6.87 15.93 -4.04
N GLY A 59 5.58 16.00 -4.38
CA GLY A 59 4.61 14.97 -4.01
C GLY A 59 4.15 15.09 -2.56
N ILE A 60 3.52 14.03 -2.08
CA ILE A 60 3.09 13.83 -0.70
C ILE A 60 4.10 12.90 -0.03
N THR A 61 4.69 13.38 1.06
CA THR A 61 5.50 12.57 1.96
C THR A 61 4.58 11.75 2.86
N PRO A 62 4.74 10.42 2.92
CA PRO A 62 3.93 9.56 3.78
C PRO A 62 4.23 9.81 5.26
N ASP A 63 3.24 9.59 6.13
CA ASP A 63 3.39 9.60 7.58
C ASP A 63 4.17 8.37 8.07
N ILE A 64 3.97 7.23 7.40
CA ILE A 64 4.67 5.97 7.64
C ILE A 64 5.39 5.57 6.36
N ILE A 65 6.73 5.63 6.39
CA ILE A 65 7.55 5.26 5.23
C ILE A 65 7.64 3.74 5.15
N SER A 66 7.13 3.17 4.06
CA SER A 66 7.36 1.77 3.72
C SER A 66 8.83 1.60 3.37
N ARG A 67 9.54 0.83 4.20
CA ARG A 67 10.86 0.32 3.86
C ARG A 67 10.62 -0.99 3.14
N GLN A 68 10.56 -0.93 1.82
CA GLN A 68 10.69 -2.13 1.02
C GLN A 68 12.03 -2.76 1.43
N LEU A 69 11.96 -3.87 2.16
CA LEU A 69 13.11 -4.73 2.34
C LEU A 69 13.42 -5.20 0.93
N GLU A 70 14.47 -4.63 0.31
CA GLU A 70 15.14 -5.29 -0.80
C GLU A 70 15.23 -6.76 -0.37
N PRO A 71 14.64 -7.71 -1.12
CA PRO A 71 14.81 -9.11 -0.79
C PRO A 71 16.30 -9.34 -0.93
N LYS A 72 17.02 -9.29 0.19
CA LYS A 72 18.34 -9.91 0.29
C LYS A 72 18.06 -11.31 -0.20
N ALA A 73 18.60 -11.64 -1.39
CA ALA A 73 18.39 -12.91 -2.04
C ALA A 73 18.40 -13.97 -0.94
N PRO A 74 17.33 -14.79 -0.81
CA PRO A 74 17.21 -15.69 0.33
C PRO A 74 18.52 -16.45 0.40
N ASN A 75 19.30 -16.16 1.45
CA ASN A 75 20.37 -17.08 1.79
C ASN A 75 19.62 -18.37 2.05
N VAL A 76 19.94 -19.39 1.26
CA VAL A 76 19.29 -20.70 1.21
C VAL A 76 19.56 -21.45 2.50
N ASP A 77 19.13 -20.89 3.63
CA ASP A 77 19.26 -21.44 4.97
C ASP A 77 17.98 -21.25 5.80
N ASP A 78 16.85 -20.96 5.14
CA ASP A 78 15.51 -21.23 5.68
C ASP A 78 15.21 -22.73 5.63
N ARG A 79 16.09 -23.53 6.25
CA ARG A 79 15.83 -24.93 6.63
C ARG A 79 14.84 -25.03 7.80
N ALA A 80 14.11 -23.95 8.11
CA ALA A 80 13.27 -23.81 9.30
C ALA A 80 11.77 -24.01 9.06
N GLU A 81 11.30 -24.22 7.83
CA GLU A 81 9.86 -24.47 7.56
C GLU A 81 9.54 -25.79 6.84
N MET A 82 10.46 -26.77 6.85
CA MET A 82 10.06 -28.16 6.58
C MET A 82 9.56 -28.80 7.88
N ARG A 83 8.26 -28.66 8.16
CA ARG A 83 7.60 -29.44 9.22
C ARG A 83 7.28 -30.85 8.73
N GLU A 84 7.34 -31.83 9.64
CA GLU A 84 7.00 -33.24 9.35
C GLU A 84 5.60 -33.40 8.75
N SER A 85 4.64 -32.60 9.22
CA SER A 85 3.27 -32.54 8.68
C SER A 85 3.20 -32.18 7.19
N SER A 86 4.24 -31.57 6.63
CA SER A 86 4.30 -31.14 5.24
C SER A 86 4.91 -32.19 4.30
N LEU A 87 5.33 -33.35 4.82
CA LEU A 87 5.91 -34.45 4.02
C LEU A 87 4.81 -35.38 3.49
N ALA A 88 5.01 -35.85 2.25
CA ALA A 88 4.16 -36.87 1.65
C ALA A 88 4.34 -38.20 2.40
N GLY A 89 3.28 -38.65 3.09
CA GLY A 89 3.28 -39.87 3.90
C GLY A 89 3.49 -39.66 5.41
N HIS A 90 3.31 -38.44 5.92
CA HIS A 90 3.33 -38.20 7.37
C HIS A 90 2.19 -38.98 8.08
N LEU A 91 2.43 -39.37 9.33
CA LEU A 91 1.44 -40.08 10.14
C LEU A 91 0.50 -39.05 10.78
N GLU A 92 -0.81 -39.26 10.61
CA GLU A 92 -1.83 -38.43 11.25
C GLU A 92 -1.93 -38.75 12.75
N ASN A 93 -2.21 -37.73 13.56
CA ASN A 93 -2.44 -37.92 14.98
C ASN A 93 -3.82 -38.57 15.21
N GLU A 94 -3.90 -39.57 16.10
CA GLU A 94 -5.09 -40.40 16.34
C GLU A 94 -6.27 -39.67 17.02
N ASN A 95 -6.15 -38.36 17.26
CA ASN A 95 -7.21 -37.53 17.84
C ASN A 95 -7.60 -36.40 16.87
N GLY A 96 -8.33 -36.81 15.82
CA GLY A 96 -8.62 -36.03 14.62
C GLY A 96 -9.19 -34.63 14.82
N GLY A 97 -8.78 -33.74 13.93
CA GLY A 97 -9.26 -32.36 13.82
C GLY A 97 -9.15 -31.84 12.39
N ASN A 98 -10.08 -32.32 11.56
CA ASN A 98 -10.56 -31.80 10.27
C ASN A 98 -9.64 -31.81 9.05
N ALA A 99 -10.13 -32.56 8.06
CA ALA A 99 -9.81 -32.46 6.66
C ALA A 99 -9.77 -30.99 6.20
N ILE A 100 -8.68 -30.66 5.53
CA ILE A 100 -8.60 -29.50 4.65
C ILE A 100 -9.55 -29.79 3.49
N ASP A 101 -10.74 -29.20 3.55
CA ASP A 101 -11.69 -29.16 2.45
C ASP A 101 -11.00 -28.57 1.21
N GLU A 102 -11.11 -29.25 0.08
CA GLU A 102 -10.63 -28.82 -1.24
C GLU A 102 -11.41 -27.61 -1.81
N ALA A 103 -11.98 -26.76 -0.94
CA ALA A 103 -12.59 -25.48 -1.25
C ALA A 103 -11.60 -24.30 -1.19
N ASP A 104 -10.38 -24.51 -0.67
CA ASP A 104 -9.34 -23.50 -0.49
C ASP A 104 -8.51 -23.21 -1.76
N VAL A 105 -9.19 -22.93 -2.89
CA VAL A 105 -8.60 -21.94 -3.82
C VAL A 105 -8.86 -20.58 -3.20
N GLU A 106 -8.15 -20.32 -2.11
CA GLU A 106 -8.19 -19.04 -1.41
C GLU A 106 -7.89 -17.96 -2.44
N THR A 107 -8.88 -17.13 -2.71
CA THR A 107 -8.69 -15.92 -3.52
C THR A 107 -7.57 -15.15 -2.86
N VAL A 108 -6.35 -15.27 -3.38
CA VAL A 108 -5.16 -14.69 -2.77
C VAL A 108 -5.48 -13.24 -2.44
N ARG A 109 -5.52 -12.90 -1.15
CA ARG A 109 -6.05 -11.62 -0.71
C ARG A 109 -5.03 -10.56 -1.10
N LEU A 110 -5.50 -9.34 -1.36
CA LEU A 110 -4.61 -8.26 -1.81
C LEU A 110 -3.44 -8.02 -0.83
N GLN A 111 -3.74 -8.12 0.48
CA GLN A 111 -2.78 -8.01 1.57
C GLN A 111 -1.67 -9.08 1.56
N ASP A 112 -1.89 -10.22 0.89
CA ASP A 112 -0.91 -11.32 0.81
C ASP A 112 -0.02 -11.19 -0.44
N ARG A 113 -0.45 -10.39 -1.43
CA ARG A 113 0.31 -10.11 -2.67
C ARG A 113 1.08 -8.80 -2.60
N ASP A 114 0.54 -7.81 -1.90
CA ASP A 114 1.05 -6.45 -1.86
C ASP A 114 1.52 -6.12 -0.44
N PHE A 115 2.82 -5.90 -0.31
CA PHE A 115 3.48 -5.67 0.96
C PHE A 115 2.94 -4.41 1.66
N GLU A 116 2.79 -3.32 0.91
CA GLU A 116 2.30 -2.04 1.42
C GLU A 116 0.83 -2.16 1.90
N VAL A 117 0.00 -2.95 1.21
CA VAL A 117 -1.37 -3.23 1.64
C VAL A 117 -1.38 -4.07 2.93
N GLY A 118 -0.53 -5.09 3.02
CA GLY A 118 -0.37 -5.91 4.23
C GLY A 118 0.10 -5.09 5.43
N GLU A 119 1.08 -4.20 5.22
CA GLU A 119 1.61 -3.29 6.23
C GLU A 119 0.51 -2.32 6.71
N ALA A 120 -0.22 -1.70 5.79
CA ALA A 120 -1.34 -0.82 6.11
C ALA A 120 -2.42 -1.53 6.94
N LEU A 121 -2.73 -2.79 6.60
CA LEU A 121 -3.68 -3.59 7.36
C LEU A 121 -3.20 -3.87 8.78
N ASN A 122 -1.91 -4.18 8.96
CA ASN A 122 -1.33 -4.41 10.28
C ASN A 122 -1.36 -3.15 11.15
N VAL A 123 -1.03 -1.99 10.57
CA VAL A 123 -1.17 -0.69 11.25
C VAL A 123 -2.63 -0.45 11.66
N LEU A 124 -3.57 -0.67 10.75
CA LEU A 124 -5.01 -0.47 11.02
C LEU A 124 -5.52 -1.40 12.13
N LYS A 125 -5.15 -2.69 12.09
CA LYS A 125 -5.48 -3.66 13.15
C LYS A 125 -4.91 -3.23 14.50
N GLY A 126 -3.65 -2.77 14.52
CA GLY A 126 -3.01 -2.24 15.73
C GLY A 126 -3.76 -1.05 16.32
N MET A 127 -4.12 -0.07 15.49
CA MET A 127 -4.92 1.09 15.91
C MET A 127 -6.29 0.67 16.47
N ALA A 128 -6.96 -0.30 15.84
CA ALA A 128 -8.25 -0.80 16.31
C ALA A 128 -8.16 -1.49 17.68
N ILE A 129 -7.10 -2.27 17.91
CA ILE A 129 -6.85 -2.93 19.20
C ILE A 129 -6.61 -1.87 20.30
N VAL A 130 -5.74 -0.89 20.05
CA VAL A 130 -5.44 0.19 21.01
C VAL A 130 -6.70 0.99 21.33
N ARG A 131 -7.50 1.34 20.32
CA ARG A 131 -8.76 2.08 20.51
C ARG A 131 -9.76 1.29 21.37
N ARG A 132 -9.83 -0.03 21.21
CA ARG A 132 -10.72 -0.90 22.00
C ARG A 132 -10.27 -1.03 23.47
N GLN A 133 -8.98 -0.94 23.76
CA GLN A 133 -8.45 -0.96 25.14
C GLN A 133 -8.58 0.39 25.86
N SER A 134 -8.84 1.47 25.11
CA SER A 134 -8.95 2.84 25.65
C SER A 134 -10.41 3.27 25.91
N SER A 135 -11.39 2.39 25.69
CA SER A 135 -12.81 2.56 26.02
C SER A 135 -13.20 1.58 27.12
#